data_AF-A0A6B3I110-F1
#
_entry.id   AF-A0A6B3I110-F1
#
_cell.length_a   1.000
_cell.length_b   1.000
_cell.length_c   1.000
_cell.angle_alpha   90.00
_cell.angle_beta   90.00
_cell.angle_gamma   90.00
#
_symmetry.space_group_name_H-M   'P 1'
#
loop_
_entity.id
_entity.type
_entity.pdbx_description
1 polymer ?
#
loop_
_entity_poly.entity_id
_entity_poly.type
_entity_poly.pdbx_seq_one_letter_code
_entity_poly.pdbx_strand_id
1 'polypeptide(L)'
;LLCRYRALYPEAVGYLGMTEWMAPDRFVQVVHAWERLGLPDVGIVYHRLHITIDSQHAQGWFHNVVLPAAESPRMRRAIARGILWRLNSSATYLDERMPSITA
;
A
#
# COMPACT_ATOMS: atom_id res chain seq x y z
N LEU A 1 9.21 10.49 4.51
CA LEU A 1 10.52 10.65 5.20
C LEU A 1 10.97 9.42 6.01
N LEU A 2 10.18 8.33 6.13
CA LEU A 2 10.52 7.18 6.98
C LEU A 2 11.90 6.59 6.67
N CYS A 3 12.23 6.42 5.38
CA CYS A 3 13.52 5.86 4.96
C CYS A 3 14.71 6.83 5.09
N ARG A 4 14.47 8.10 5.46
CA ARG A 4 15.55 9.07 5.70
C ARG A 4 16.23 8.87 7.06
N TYR A 5 15.48 8.41 8.06
CA TYR A 5 15.99 8.30 9.43
C TYR A 5 16.02 6.83 9.86
N ARG A 6 17.22 6.29 10.09
CA ARG A 6 17.43 4.91 10.56
C ARG A 6 16.59 4.56 11.79
N ALA A 7 16.34 5.53 12.68
CA ALA A 7 15.53 5.33 13.88
C ALA A 7 14.08 4.91 13.57
N LEU A 8 13.57 5.24 12.37
CA LEU A 8 12.23 4.90 11.90
C LEU A 8 12.22 3.63 11.02
N TYR A 9 13.29 2.84 11.05
CA TYR A 9 13.38 1.57 10.30
C TYR A 9 12.15 0.66 10.50
N PRO A 10 11.74 0.31 11.73
CA PRO A 10 10.61 -0.60 11.90
C PRO A 10 9.28 0.00 11.42
N GLU A 11 9.07 1.31 11.57
CA GLU A 11 7.92 2.00 10.96
C GLU A 11 7.97 1.95 9.42
N ALA A 12 9.15 2.13 8.81
CA ALA A 12 9.32 2.03 7.37
C ALA A 12 8.96 0.62 6.86
N VAL A 13 9.34 -0.43 7.59
CA VAL A 13 9.00 -1.83 7.28
C VAL A 13 7.49 -2.02 7.22
N GLY A 14 6.77 -1.56 8.25
CA GLY A 14 5.30 -1.69 8.28
C GLY A 14 4.61 -0.84 7.21
N TYR A 15 5.07 0.39 7.01
CA TYR A 15 4.50 1.31 6.03
C TYR A 15 4.62 0.77 4.60
N LEU A 16 5.79 0.24 4.23
CA LEU A 16 6.01 -0.34 2.91
C LEU A 16 5.20 -1.63 2.73
N GLY A 17 5.16 -2.51 3.74
CA GLY A 17 4.37 -3.74 3.67
C GLY A 17 2.89 -3.48 3.42
N MET A 18 2.32 -2.47 4.08
CA MET A 18 0.93 -2.08 3.83
C MET A 18 0.73 -1.35 2.49
N THR A 19 1.78 -0.74 1.94
CA THR A 19 1.72 -0.14 0.60
C THR A 19 1.55 -1.22 -0.47
N GLU A 20 2.41 -2.24 -0.45
CA GLU A 20 2.35 -3.39 -1.36
C GLU A 20 1.04 -4.16 -1.18
N TRP A 21 0.58 -4.36 0.07
CA TRP A 21 -0.66 -5.09 0.35
C TRP A 21 -1.91 -4.45 -0.25
N MET A 22 -2.03 -3.11 -0.19
CA MET A 22 -3.24 -2.42 -0.66
C MET A 22 -3.25 -2.16 -2.16
N ALA A 23 -2.10 -2.16 -2.83
CA ALA A 23 -1.99 -1.74 -4.22
C ALA A 23 -2.79 -2.63 -5.19
N PRO A 24 -2.74 -3.98 -5.11
CA PRO A 24 -3.46 -4.85 -6.02
C PRO A 24 -4.96 -4.58 -6.08
N ASP A 25 -5.63 -4.57 -4.92
CA ASP A 25 -7.09 -4.38 -4.86
C ASP A 25 -7.51 -3.04 -5.44
N ARG A 26 -6.69 -1.99 -5.25
CA ARG A 26 -6.94 -0.66 -5.82
C ARG A 26 -6.73 -0.64 -7.31
N PHE A 27 -5.68 -1.30 -7.81
CA PHE A 27 -5.43 -1.39 -9.24
C PHE A 27 -6.50 -2.22 -9.95
N VAL A 28 -7.09 -3.23 -9.32
CA VAL A 28 -8.29 -3.92 -9.85
C VAL A 28 -9.44 -2.92 -10.07
N GLN A 29 -9.71 -2.03 -9.12
CA GLN A 29 -10.77 -1.02 -9.29
C GLN A 29 -10.47 -0.04 -10.43
N VAL A 30 -9.20 0.38 -10.58
CA VAL A 30 -8.77 1.25 -11.69
C VAL A 30 -8.95 0.53 -13.02
N VAL A 31 -8.51 -0.73 -13.15
CA VAL A 31 -8.67 -1.54 -14.36
C VAL A 31 -10.14 -1.70 -14.73
N HIS A 32 -11.00 -2.05 -13.77
CA HIS A 32 -12.43 -2.18 -14.02
C HIS A 32 -13.06 -0.87 -14.51
N ALA A 33 -12.68 0.28 -13.94
CA ALA A 33 -13.17 1.58 -14.41
C ALA A 33 -12.63 1.93 -15.80
N TRP A 34 -11.35 1.63 -16.05
CA TRP A 34 -10.70 1.90 -17.34
C TRP A 34 -11.37 1.15 -18.49
N GLU A 35 -11.63 -0.15 -18.28
CA GLU A 35 -12.29 -1.02 -19.25
C GLU A 35 -13.75 -0.62 -19.48
N ARG A 36 -14.48 -0.32 -18.40
CA ARG A 36 -15.87 0.19 -18.49
C ARG A 36 -16.00 1.47 -19.31
N LEU A 37 -14.99 2.33 -19.28
CA LEU A 37 -14.97 3.60 -20.01
C LEU A 37 -14.40 3.47 -21.43
N GLY A 38 -13.93 2.28 -21.84
CA GLY A 38 -13.38 2.05 -23.18
C GLY A 38 -12.09 2.83 -23.46
N LEU A 39 -11.29 3.11 -22.43
CA LEU A 39 -10.05 3.88 -22.57
C LEU A 39 -8.92 3.06 -23.23
N PRO A 40 -7.95 3.69 -23.90
CA PRO A 40 -6.88 2.97 -24.61
C PRO A 40 -6.04 2.05 -23.70
N ASP A 41 -5.73 0.85 -24.19
CA ASP A 41 -4.99 -0.17 -23.43
C ASP A 41 -3.59 0.27 -22.97
N VAL A 42 -2.91 1.09 -23.76
CA VAL A 42 -1.54 1.57 -23.43
C VAL A 42 -1.48 2.27 -22.07
N GLY A 43 -2.56 2.93 -21.64
CA GLY A 43 -2.61 3.65 -20.36
C GLY A 43 -2.81 2.75 -19.14
N ILE A 44 -3.28 1.51 -19.30
CA ILE A 44 -3.59 0.63 -18.18
C ILE A 44 -2.52 -0.46 -17.91
N VAL A 45 -1.52 -0.59 -18.79
CA VAL A 45 -0.47 -1.62 -18.70
C VAL A 45 0.21 -1.64 -17.33
N TYR A 46 0.57 -0.47 -16.80
CA TYR A 46 1.19 -0.34 -15.48
C TYR A 46 0.33 -0.96 -14.37
N HIS A 47 -0.96 -0.64 -14.35
CA HIS A 47 -1.88 -1.09 -13.30
C HIS A 47 -2.13 -2.60 -13.39
N ARG A 48 -2.33 -3.13 -14.61
CA ARG A 48 -2.49 -4.57 -14.84
C ARG A 48 -1.27 -5.36 -14.34
N LEU A 49 -0.07 -4.85 -14.63
CA LEU A 49 1.17 -5.49 -14.18
C LEU A 49 1.27 -5.55 -12.65
N HIS A 50 0.94 -4.45 -11.98
CA HIS A 50 1.14 -4.33 -10.53
C HIS A 50 0.11 -5.08 -9.68
N ILE A 51 -1.03 -5.50 -10.25
CA ILE A 51 -1.95 -6.40 -9.53
C ILE A 51 -1.23 -7.70 -9.12
N THR A 52 -0.46 -8.29 -10.04
CA THR A 52 0.28 -9.52 -9.75
C THR A 52 1.58 -9.25 -9.02
N ILE A 53 2.36 -8.26 -9.47
CA ILE A 53 3.67 -7.96 -8.87
C ILE A 53 3.53 -7.59 -7.40
N ASP A 54 2.64 -6.66 -7.06
CA ASP A 54 2.55 -6.14 -5.68
C ASP A 54 1.93 -7.19 -4.74
N SER A 55 1.12 -8.12 -5.26
CA SER A 55 0.64 -9.27 -4.50
C SER A 55 1.80 -10.20 -4.08
N GLN A 56 2.74 -10.45 -5.00
CA GLN A 56 3.95 -11.24 -4.72
C GLN A 56 4.90 -10.49 -3.78
N HIS A 57 5.08 -9.18 -4.01
CA HIS A 57 5.87 -8.33 -3.12
C HIS A 57 5.29 -8.30 -1.71
N ALA A 58 3.98 -8.14 -1.54
CA ALA A 58 3.34 -8.13 -0.23
C ALA A 58 3.60 -9.45 0.50
N GLN A 59 3.34 -10.59 -0.15
CA GLN A 59 3.60 -11.91 0.43
C GLN A 59 5.08 -12.07 0.81
N GLY A 60 5.99 -11.72 -0.10
CA GLY A 60 7.42 -11.79 0.13
C GLY A 60 7.88 -10.85 1.25
N TRP A 61 7.31 -9.65 1.35
CA TRP A 61 7.63 -8.67 2.38
C TRP A 61 7.18 -9.13 3.76
N PHE A 62 5.95 -9.66 3.87
CA PHE A 62 5.47 -10.20 5.14
C PHE A 62 6.32 -11.39 5.61
N HIS A 63 6.62 -12.34 4.71
CA HIS A 63 7.35 -13.55 5.06
C HIS A 63 8.83 -13.30 5.34
N ASN A 64 9.49 -12.51 4.50
CA ASN A 64 10.94 -12.38 4.51
C ASN A 64 11.45 -11.09 5.19
N VAL A 65 10.57 -10.13 5.51
CA VAL A 65 10.99 -8.86 6.12
C VAL A 65 10.22 -8.56 7.40
N VAL A 66 8.89 -8.56 7.37
CA VAL A 66 8.07 -8.22 8.55
C VAL A 66 8.26 -9.26 9.66
N LEU A 67 8.08 -10.54 9.35
CA LEU A 67 8.22 -11.61 10.34
C LEU A 67 9.65 -11.65 10.93
N PRO A 68 10.73 -11.63 10.14
CA PRO A 68 12.08 -11.59 10.68
C PRO A 68 12.41 -10.31 11.46
N ALA A 69 11.87 -9.15 11.06
CA ALA A 69 12.11 -7.89 11.80
C ALA A 69 11.29 -7.77 13.10
N ALA A 70 10.30 -8.63 13.34
CA ALA A 70 9.37 -8.52 14.47
C ALA A 70 9.90 -9.11 15.80
N GLU A 71 11.22 -9.18 16.00
CA GLU A 71 11.85 -9.89 17.12
C GLU A 71 11.43 -9.36 18.50
N SER A 72 11.44 -8.03 18.66
CA SER A 72 11.14 -7.39 19.95
C SER A 72 9.74 -6.79 20.01
N PRO A 73 9.12 -6.65 21.20
CA PRO A 73 7.87 -5.91 21.38
C PRO A 73 7.96 -4.47 20.87
N ARG A 74 9.14 -3.84 20.99
CA ARG A 74 9.40 -2.49 20.45
C ARG A 74 9.27 -2.47 18.92
N MET A 75 9.90 -3.41 18.23
CA MET A 75 9.85 -3.49 16.77
C MET A 75 8.44 -3.84 16.28
N ARG A 76 7.76 -4.80 16.91
CA ARG A 76 6.36 -5.14 16.59
C ARG A 76 5.44 -3.93 16.68
N ARG A 77 5.51 -3.16 17.76
CA ARG A 77 4.72 -1.94 17.93
C ARG A 77 5.05 -0.89 16.87
N ALA A 78 6.32 -0.69 16.55
CA ALA A 78 6.76 0.26 15.55
C ALA A 78 6.33 -0.13 14.11
N ILE A 79 6.44 -1.42 13.75
CA ILE A 79 5.91 -1.96 12.49
C ILE A 79 4.41 -1.73 12.41
N ALA A 80 3.66 -2.06 13.46
CA ALA A 80 2.22 -1.81 13.51
C ALA A 80 1.88 -0.32 13.35
N ARG A 81 2.66 0.59 13.97
CA ARG A 81 2.50 2.04 13.73
C ARG A 81 2.72 2.42 12.28
N GLY A 82 3.76 1.90 11.63
CA GLY A 82 4.03 2.13 10.22
C GLY A 82 2.86 1.71 9.32
N ILE A 83 2.28 0.54 9.59
CA ILE A 83 1.07 0.05 8.91
C ILE A 83 -0.08 1.04 9.08
N LEU A 84 -0.38 1.45 10.32
CA LEU A 84 -1.44 2.40 10.60
C LEU A 84 -1.21 3.76 9.94
N TRP A 85 0.04 4.25 9.90
CA TRP A 85 0.37 5.48 9.19
C TRP A 85 0.06 5.38 7.70
N ARG A 86 0.35 4.24 7.05
CA ARG A 86 0.01 4.05 5.64
C ARG A 86 -1.49 3.99 5.40
N LEU A 87 -2.23 3.26 6.23
CA LEU A 87 -3.69 3.17 6.15
C LEU A 87 -4.33 4.55 6.32
N ASN A 88 -3.99 5.24 7.41
CA ASN A 88 -4.61 6.52 7.75
C ASN A 88 -4.25 7.62 6.76
N SER A 89 -2.98 7.74 6.36
CA SER A 89 -2.59 8.73 5.34
C SER A 89 -3.30 8.48 4.02
N SER A 90 -3.51 7.22 3.65
CA SER A 90 -4.27 6.90 2.45
C SER A 90 -5.76 7.18 2.59
N ALA A 91 -6.37 6.90 3.74
CA ALA A 91 -7.78 7.18 3.98
C ALA A 91 -8.02 8.70 3.93
N THR A 92 -7.26 9.48 4.69
CA THR A 92 -7.32 10.94 4.67
C THR A 92 -7.16 11.52 3.27
N TYR A 93 -6.18 11.03 2.50
CA TYR A 93 -5.98 11.49 1.11
C TYR A 93 -7.22 11.28 0.22
N LEU A 94 -7.88 10.12 0.38
CA LEU A 94 -9.07 9.77 -0.38
C LEU A 94 -10.28 10.58 0.13
N ASP A 95 -10.48 10.68 1.43
CA ASP A 95 -11.57 11.45 2.04
C ASP A 95 -11.53 12.93 1.62
N GLU A 96 -10.33 13.52 1.53
CA GLU A 96 -10.14 14.89 1.02
C GLU A 96 -10.54 15.07 -0.46
N ARG A 97 -10.52 13.99 -1.26
CA ARG A 97 -10.70 14.02 -2.72
C ARG A 97 -11.99 13.39 -3.19
N MET A 98 -12.68 12.66 -2.31
CA MET A 98 -14.03 12.22 -2.59
C MET A 98 -14.92 13.46 -2.58
N PRO A 99 -15.66 13.72 -3.68
CA PRO A 99 -16.66 14.77 -3.67
C PRO A 99 -17.60 14.52 -2.50
N SER A 100 -17.98 15.57 -1.75
CA SER A 100 -19.12 15.45 -0.85
C SER A 100 -20.28 14.91 -1.69
N ILE A 101 -20.83 13.77 -1.30
CA ILE A 101 -22.10 13.31 -1.86
C ILE A 101 -23.14 14.29 -1.35
N THR A 102 -23.31 15.42 -2.04
CA THR A 102 -24.54 16.20 -1.97
C THR A 102 -25.61 15.32 -2.61
N ALA A 103 -26.39 14.68 -1.75
CA ALA A 103 -27.65 14.06 -2.09
C ALA A 103 -28.65 15.10 -2.63
#